data_AF-A0A1I7FHB8-F1
#
_entry.id   AF-A0A1I7FHB8-F1
#
_cell.length_a   1.000
_cell.length_b   1.000
_cell.length_c   1.000
_cell.angle_alpha   90.00
_cell.angle_beta   90.00
_cell.angle_gamma   90.00
#
_symmetry.space_group_name_H-M   'P 1'
#
loop_
_entity.id
_entity.type
_entity.pdbx_description
1 polymer ?
#
loop_
_entity_poly.entity_id
_entity_poly.type
_entity_poly.pdbx_seq_one_letter_code
_entity_poly.pdbx_strand_id
1 'polypeptide(L)' 'MTTTLSRTEIENLIDEWVLSERDRKLMKRRLIDGICIEPLSEEFSMSPRQVHRIVKKITLKLQERGF' A
#
# COMPACT_ATOMS: atom_id res chain seq x y z
N MET A 1 8.56 -13.32 -16.91
CA MET A 1 8.24 -14.10 -15.71
C MET A 1 7.57 -13.17 -14.73
N THR A 2 6.29 -13.37 -14.43
CA THR A 2 5.56 -12.60 -13.40
C THR A 2 5.83 -13.24 -12.05
N THR A 3 6.89 -12.84 -11.37
CA THR A 3 7.12 -13.20 -9.97
C THR A 3 6.08 -12.48 -9.12
N THR A 4 4.98 -13.16 -8.80
CA THR A 4 4.02 -12.65 -7.81
C THR A 4 4.66 -12.77 -6.44
N LEU A 5 4.98 -11.64 -5.81
CA LEU A 5 5.50 -11.63 -4.44
C LEU A 5 4.50 -12.30 -3.49
N SER A 6 5.03 -13.04 -2.52
CA SER A 6 4.24 -13.58 -1.42
C SER A 6 3.74 -12.47 -0.49
N ARG A 7 2.67 -12.76 0.27
CA ARG A 7 2.12 -11.84 1.29
C ARG A 7 3.20 -11.28 2.22
N THR A 8 4.11 -12.15 2.69
CA THR A 8 5.18 -11.78 3.62
C THR A 8 6.22 -10.88 2.98
N GLU A 9 6.58 -11.11 1.71
CA GLU A 9 7.53 -10.25 0.99
C GLU A 9 6.94 -8.84 0.79
N ILE A 10 5.66 -8.75 0.43
CA ILE A 10 4.95 -7.47 0.32
C ILE A 10 4.91 -6.75 1.66
N GLU A 11 4.62 -7.48 2.75
CA GLU A 11 4.59 -6.92 4.09
C GLU A 11 5.94 -6.34 4.52
N ASN A 12 7.02 -7.10 4.31
CA ASN A 12 8.37 -6.66 4.63
C ASN A 12 8.79 -5.42 3.82
N LEU A 13 8.49 -5.39 2.52
CA LEU A 13 8.77 -4.24 1.67
C LEU A 13 8.03 -2.97 2.14
N ILE A 14 6.76 -3.11 2.55
CA ILE A 14 5.97 -2.01 3.10
C ILE A 14 6.61 -1.52 4.41
N ASP A 15 6.94 -2.43 5.33
CA ASP A 15 7.49 -2.08 6.64
C ASP A 15 8.87 -1.43 6.55
N GLU A 16 9.69 -1.85 5.59
CA GLU A 16 11.03 -1.29 5.34
C GLU A 16 10.97 0.11 4.70
N TRP A 17 10.12 0.31 3.68
CA TRP A 17 10.20 1.50 2.82
C TRP A 17 9.14 2.57 3.07
N VAL A 18 8.08 2.25 3.83
CA VAL A 18 7.01 3.20 4.17
C VAL A 18 7.18 3.64 5.62
N LEU A 19 7.68 4.85 5.81
CA LEU A 19 8.04 5.34 7.15
C LEU A 19 6.83 5.77 8.00
N SER A 20 5.74 6.19 7.36
CA SER A 20 4.50 6.56 8.04
C SER A 20 3.72 5.32 8.47
N GLU A 21 3.44 5.18 9.77
CA GLU A 21 2.67 4.06 10.30
C GLU A 21 1.26 3.98 9.71
N ARG A 22 0.60 5.14 9.56
CA ARG A 22 -0.72 5.23 8.95
C ARG A 22 -0.68 4.74 7.50
N ASP A 23 0.34 5.14 6.75
CA ASP A 23 0.46 4.77 5.34
C ASP A 23 0.87 3.29 5.21
N ARG A 24 1.67 2.73 6.13
CA ARG A 24 1.93 1.28 6.21
C ARG A 24 0.64 0.50 6.37
N LYS A 25 -0.16 0.86 7.38
CA LYS A 25 -1.47 0.23 7.64
C LYS A 25 -2.36 0.30 6.40
N LEU A 26 -2.49 1.47 5.79
CA LEU A 26 -3.27 1.67 4.56
C LEU A 26 -2.79 0.76 3.43
N MET A 27 -1.47 0.68 3.20
CA MET A 27 -0.89 -0.14 2.13
C MET A 27 -1.04 -1.64 2.38
N LYS A 28 -0.94 -2.10 3.64
CA LYS A 28 -1.25 -3.51 3.98
C LYS A 28 -2.71 -3.82 3.67
N ARG A 29 -3.66 -2.98 4.09
CA ARG A 29 -5.08 -3.17 3.76
C ARG A 29 -5.33 -3.19 2.25
N ARG A 30 -4.61 -2.34 1.48
CA ARG A 30 -4.77 -2.27 0.02
C ARG A 30 -4.15 -3.43 -0.74
N LEU A 31 -2.87 -3.71 -0.48
CA LEU A 31 -2.05 -4.64 -1.29
C LEU A 31 -2.13 -6.08 -0.79
N ILE A 32 -2.33 -6.26 0.51
CA ILE A 32 -2.36 -7.58 1.14
C ILE A 32 -3.79 -8.07 1.33
N ASP A 33 -4.70 -7.20 1.81
CA ASP A 33 -6.11 -7.58 2.03
C ASP A 33 -7.02 -7.22 0.84
N GLY A 34 -6.50 -6.54 -0.18
CA GLY A 34 -7.23 -6.26 -1.43
C GLY A 34 -8.33 -5.20 -1.34
N ILE A 35 -8.38 -4.40 -0.26
CA ILE A 35 -9.46 -3.43 -0.02
C ILE A 35 -9.42 -2.28 -1.04
N CYS A 36 -10.57 -1.91 -1.60
CA CYS A 36 -10.72 -0.81 -2.55
C CYS A 36 -10.49 0.58 -1.93
N ILE A 37 -10.38 1.62 -2.75
CA ILE A 37 -10.07 2.99 -2.30
C ILE A 37 -11.18 3.56 -1.43
N GLU A 38 -12.44 3.33 -1.76
CA GLU A 38 -13.60 3.91 -1.10
C GLU A 38 -13.71 3.44 0.37
N PRO A 39 -13.66 2.13 0.70
CA PRO A 39 -13.62 1.69 2.09
C PRO A 39 -12.39 2.19 2.86
N LEU A 40 -11.22 2.28 2.21
CA LEU A 40 -10.01 2.84 2.84
C LEU A 40 -10.18 4.33 3.15
N SER A 41 -10.91 5.05 2.31
CA SER A 41 -11.18 6.48 2.53
C SER A 41 -12.00 6.69 3.80
N GLU A 42 -12.98 5.83 4.05
CA GLU A 42 -13.78 5.81 5.28
C GLU A 42 -12.92 5.36 6.48
N GLU A 43 -12.24 4.22 6.38
CA GLU A 43 -11.42 3.63 7.46
C GLU A 43 -10.34 4.60 7.97
N PHE A 44 -9.70 5.33 7.05
CA PHE A 44 -8.61 6.25 7.38
C PHE A 44 -9.02 7.72 7.47
N SER A 45 -10.34 8.03 7.37
CA SER A 45 -10.88 9.40 7.42
C SER A 45 -10.19 10.35 6.44
N MET A 46 -10.03 9.92 5.20
CA MET A 46 -9.39 10.68 4.12
C MET A 46 -10.32 10.78 2.91
N SER A 47 -10.08 11.78 2.05
CA SER A 47 -10.76 11.77 0.75
C SER A 47 -10.24 10.61 -0.13
N PRO A 48 -11.09 10.00 -0.98
CA PRO A 48 -10.67 8.98 -1.95
C PRO A 48 -9.48 9.43 -2.81
N ARG A 49 -9.42 10.73 -3.16
CA ARG A 49 -8.31 11.32 -3.92
C ARG A 49 -6.98 11.29 -3.15
N GLN A 50 -7.00 11.55 -1.84
CA GLN A 50 -5.81 11.47 -1.00
C GLN A 50 -5.33 10.02 -0.90
N VAL A 51 -6.24 9.07 -0.64
CA VAL A 51 -5.93 7.63 -0.60
C VAL A 51 -5.30 7.19 -1.92
N HIS A 52 -5.92 7.52 -3.05
CA HIS A 52 -5.39 7.20 -4.37
C HIS A 52 -3.99 7.77 -4.61
N ARG A 53 -3.73 9.02 -4.18
CA ARG A 53 -2.41 9.65 -4.30
C ARG A 53 -1.36 8.94 -3.46
N ILE A 54 -1.71 8.56 -2.22
CA ILE A 54 -0.83 7.82 -1.31
C ILE A 54 -0.49 6.46 -1.92
N VAL A 55 -1.51 5.69 -2.33
CA VAL A 55 -1.35 4.37 -2.94
C VAL A 55 -0.45 4.48 -4.17
N LYS A 56 -0.76 5.37 -5.12
CA LYS A 56 0.05 5.55 -6.34
C LYS A 56 1.51 5.89 -6.01
N LYS A 57 1.75 6.85 -5.10
CA LYS A 57 3.11 7.28 -4.72
C LYS A 57 3.91 6.13 -4.10
N ILE A 58 3.29 5.38 -3.20
CA ILE A 58 3.98 4.30 -2.49
C ILE A 58 4.18 3.09 -3.41
N THR A 59 3.18 2.70 -4.19
CA THR A 59 3.33 1.59 -5.16
C THR A 59 4.47 1.85 -6.13
N LEU A 60 4.58 3.07 -6.68
CA LEU A 60 5.70 3.43 -7.55
C LEU A 60 7.05 3.27 -6.83
N LYS A 61 7.14 3.77 -5.59
CA LYS A 61 8.36 3.63 -4.77
C LYS A 61 8.69 2.16 -4.50
N LEU A 62 7.69 1.32 -4.23
CA LEU A 62 7.91 -0.11 -3.99
C LEU A 62 8.35 -0.83 -5.27
N GLN A 63 7.81 -0.46 -6.44
CA GLN A 63 8.21 -1.02 -7.74
C GLN A 63 9.68 -0.76 -8.04
N GLU A 64 10.19 0.43 -7.72
CA GLU A 64 11.61 0.76 -7.81
C GLU A 64 12.50 -0.10 -6.90
N ARG A 65 11.92 -0.79 -5.90
CA ARG A 65 12.61 -1.63 -4.92
C ARG A 65 12.32 -3.13 -5.08
N GLY A 66 11.68 -3.54 -6.18
CA GLY A 66 11.42 -4.95 -6.49
C GLY A 66 10.01 -5.45 -6.17
N PHE A 67 9.02 -4.56 -6.03
CA PHE A 67 7.59 -4.89 -5.99
C PHE A 67 6.99 -5.14 -7.38
#